data_AF-I6TFM8-F1
#
_entry.id   AF-I6TFM8-F1
#
_cell.length_a   1.000
_cell.length_b   1.000
_cell.length_c   1.000
_cell.angle_alpha   90.00
_cell.angle_beta   90.00
_cell.angle_gamma   90.00
#
_symmetry.space_group_name_H-M   'P 1'
#
loop_
_entity.id
_entity.type
_entity.pdbx_description
1 polymer ?
#
loop_
_entity_poly.entity_id
_entity_poly.type
_entity_poly.pdbx_seq_one_letter_code
_entity_poly.pdbx_strand_id
1 'polypeptide(L)'
;LTIQCNTKEFFTDKYHYTIVDAPGHKDYIKNMTTGSATADVGLPLVPAEKGGFEAAIAKADPKLGVEEGQTRQHARLLYLLGVEQIIVGINKMDACNWDEGRFNEIKDEFTKMLQMIGFKPKKVPFIPYSGFNGDNLTEKSDKAAWYKGWTANVKPKVSVKGFTLLDALNDFIVPPTRYPDAPLRLPVSTVYNTKGVGQIICGTVEQGTLRPGDVIGIAPSGLKGKKMFSIEQHKKVLESAGPGNSVGMSIKGITKDEVVSAGDIIYKESEGDCLPVKKFCAMVVVQEHPGVLKTGYCPLIFSRT
;
A
#
# COMPACT_ATOMS: atom_id res chain seq x y z
N LEU A 1 9.35 -17.14 6.01
CA LEU A 1 9.53 -15.87 5.28
C LEU A 1 8.33 -15.67 4.36
N THR A 2 7.62 -14.56 4.48
CA THR A 2 6.65 -14.13 3.46
C THR A 2 7.45 -13.70 2.22
N ILE A 3 7.18 -14.30 1.06
CA ILE A 3 7.90 -14.05 -0.20
C ILE A 3 7.02 -13.19 -1.14
N GLN A 4 5.73 -13.49 -1.21
CA GLN A 4 4.75 -12.77 -2.02
C GLN A 4 3.74 -12.06 -1.13
N CYS A 5 3.19 -10.95 -1.62
CA CYS A 5 2.10 -10.24 -0.96
C CYS A 5 0.87 -11.14 -0.89
N ASN A 6 0.39 -11.43 0.33
CA ASN A 6 -0.86 -12.15 0.51
C ASN A 6 -1.98 -11.16 0.77
N THR A 7 -3.15 -11.42 0.17
CA THR A 7 -4.34 -10.59 0.37
C THR A 7 -5.36 -11.30 1.24
N LYS A 8 -5.84 -10.61 2.26
CA LYS A 8 -6.96 -11.06 3.11
C LYS A 8 -7.95 -9.93 3.26
N GLU A 9 -9.23 -10.26 3.27
CA GLU A 9 -10.29 -9.29 3.53
C GLU A 9 -10.77 -9.35 4.97
N PHE A 10 -11.19 -8.21 5.50
CA PHE A 10 -11.94 -8.12 6.74
C PHE A 10 -12.88 -6.91 6.70
N PHE A 11 -13.86 -6.90 7.59
CA PHE A 11 -14.87 -5.86 7.67
C PHE A 11 -14.76 -5.13 9.01
N THR A 12 -14.91 -3.83 8.94
CA THR A 12 -15.23 -2.96 10.08
C THR A 12 -16.67 -2.50 9.92
N ASP A 13 -17.21 -1.80 10.92
CA ASP A 13 -18.59 -1.28 10.84
C ASP A 13 -18.80 -0.34 9.65
N LYS A 14 -17.76 0.40 9.23
CA LYS A 14 -17.86 1.38 8.13
C LYS A 14 -17.24 0.92 6.81
N TYR A 15 -16.19 0.11 6.86
CA TYR A 15 -15.37 -0.18 5.69
C TYR A 15 -15.06 -1.66 5.51
N HIS A 16 -14.97 -2.05 4.25
CA HIS A 16 -14.39 -3.32 3.80
C HIS A 16 -12.92 -3.09 3.47
N TYR A 17 -12.04 -3.80 4.17
CA TYR A 17 -10.59 -3.70 4.00
C TYR A 17 -10.04 -4.93 3.31
N THR A 18 -9.06 -4.69 2.43
CA THR A 18 -8.15 -5.71 1.92
C THR A 18 -6.77 -5.45 2.50
N ILE A 19 -6.27 -6.37 3.33
CA ILE A 19 -4.90 -6.35 3.87
C ILE A 19 -3.96 -6.87 2.79
N VAL A 20 -2.88 -6.13 2.55
CA VAL A 20 -1.73 -6.59 1.80
C VAL A 20 -0.59 -6.84 2.78
N ASP A 21 -0.29 -8.11 3.06
CA ASP A 21 0.84 -8.47 3.92
C ASP A 21 2.14 -8.37 3.10
N ALA A 22 2.95 -7.34 3.37
CA ALA A 22 4.17 -7.07 2.63
C ALA A 22 5.35 -7.84 3.22
N PRO A 23 6.21 -8.44 2.38
CA PRO A 23 7.38 -9.17 2.85
C PRO A 23 8.42 -8.23 3.50
N GLY A 24 8.96 -8.64 4.65
CA GLY A 24 9.92 -7.84 5.44
C GLY A 24 11.40 -8.11 5.15
N HIS A 25 11.73 -8.79 4.05
CA HIS A 25 13.12 -9.03 3.64
C HIS A 25 13.52 -8.08 2.51
N LYS A 26 14.77 -7.62 2.54
CA LYS A 26 15.31 -6.63 1.60
C LYS A 26 15.18 -7.02 0.14
N ASP A 27 15.38 -8.30 -0.16
CA ASP A 27 15.26 -8.82 -1.53
C ASP A 27 13.83 -8.72 -2.09
N TYR A 28 12.83 -8.45 -1.24
CA TYR A 28 11.43 -8.34 -1.62
C TYR A 28 10.88 -6.90 -1.56
N ILE A 29 11.75 -5.88 -1.55
CA ILE A 29 11.33 -4.47 -1.70
C ILE A 29 10.47 -4.28 -2.97
N LYS A 30 10.78 -5.02 -4.05
CA LYS A 30 9.96 -5.02 -5.28
C LYS A 30 8.52 -5.41 -5.00
N ASN A 31 8.31 -6.49 -4.25
CA ASN A 31 6.98 -7.02 -3.93
C ASN A 31 6.26 -6.08 -2.95
N MET A 32 6.99 -5.48 -2.00
CA MET A 32 6.47 -4.45 -1.12
C MET A 32 6.04 -3.19 -1.90
N THR A 33 6.80 -2.80 -2.92
CA THR A 33 6.48 -1.63 -3.76
C THR A 33 5.21 -1.84 -4.57
N THR A 34 5.05 -3.01 -5.21
CA THR A 34 3.82 -3.31 -5.97
C THR A 34 2.61 -3.47 -5.06
N GLY A 35 2.76 -4.08 -3.88
CA GLY A 35 1.68 -4.19 -2.89
C GLY A 35 1.28 -2.82 -2.32
N SER A 36 2.26 -2.00 -1.95
CA SER A 36 2.02 -0.67 -1.35
C SER A 36 1.54 0.38 -2.36
N ALA A 37 1.82 0.20 -3.65
CA ALA A 37 1.40 1.14 -4.70
C ALA A 37 -0.12 1.28 -4.86
N THR A 38 -0.88 0.33 -4.30
CA THR A 38 -2.35 0.33 -4.31
C THR A 38 -2.95 0.55 -2.92
N ALA A 39 -2.12 0.74 -1.90
CA ALA A 39 -2.57 0.91 -0.53
C ALA A 39 -3.02 2.35 -0.27
N ASP A 40 -4.21 2.53 0.32
CA ASP A 40 -4.69 3.85 0.75
C ASP A 40 -4.17 4.25 2.13
N VAL A 41 -3.77 3.25 2.92
CA VAL A 41 -3.34 3.39 4.32
C VAL A 41 -2.14 2.49 4.59
N GLY A 42 -1.14 3.01 5.29
CA GLY A 42 -0.03 2.24 5.81
C GLY A 42 -0.20 1.87 7.28
N LEU A 43 0.16 0.64 7.65
CA LEU A 43 0.25 0.20 9.05
C LEU A 43 1.68 -0.25 9.36
N PRO A 44 2.63 0.66 9.62
CA PRO A 44 3.97 0.28 10.07
C PRO A 44 3.90 -0.42 11.43
N LEU A 45 4.43 -1.65 11.48
CA LEU A 45 4.53 -2.44 12.71
C LEU A 45 5.89 -2.21 13.35
N VAL A 46 5.88 -1.65 14.57
CA VAL A 46 7.10 -1.29 15.30
C VAL A 46 7.27 -2.24 16.49
N PRO A 47 8.33 -3.05 16.57
CA PRO A 47 8.55 -3.93 17.72
C PRO A 47 8.97 -3.11 18.95
N ALA A 48 8.38 -3.38 20.11
CA ALA A 48 8.73 -2.71 21.38
C ALA A 48 9.90 -3.34 22.13
N GLU A 49 10.21 -4.60 21.82
CA GLU A 49 11.29 -5.36 22.46
C GLU A 49 12.66 -4.67 22.32
N LYS A 50 13.49 -4.79 23.35
CA LYS A 50 14.83 -4.19 23.37
C LYS A 50 15.72 -4.83 22.31
N GLY A 51 16.40 -4.01 21.51
CA GLY A 51 17.18 -4.44 20.35
C GLY A 51 16.36 -4.57 19.07
N GLY A 52 15.08 -4.98 19.17
CA GLY A 52 14.18 -5.08 18.03
C GLY A 52 13.79 -3.71 17.46
N PHE A 53 13.45 -2.76 18.34
CA PHE A 53 13.13 -1.39 17.94
C PHE A 53 14.32 -0.71 17.26
N GLU A 54 15.49 -0.76 17.90
CA GLU A 54 16.71 -0.08 17.46
C GLU A 54 17.16 -0.61 16.10
N ALA A 55 17.06 -1.93 15.88
CA ALA A 55 17.31 -2.54 14.57
C ALA A 55 16.26 -2.14 13.52
N ALA A 56 14.98 -2.03 13.91
CA ALA A 56 13.88 -1.70 13.00
C ALA A 56 13.96 -0.27 12.45
N ILE A 57 14.50 0.68 13.23
CA ILE A 57 14.64 2.10 12.86
C ILE A 57 16.09 2.50 12.53
N ALA A 58 17.04 1.57 12.51
CA ALA A 58 18.45 1.85 12.26
C ALA A 58 18.66 2.71 11.00
N LYS A 59 19.53 3.71 11.10
CA LYS A 59 20.04 4.44 9.92
C LYS A 59 21.09 3.59 9.24
N ALA A 60 21.15 3.64 7.92
CA ALA A 60 22.28 3.03 7.22
C ALA A 60 23.57 3.76 7.63
N ASP A 61 24.60 2.99 8.00
CA ASP A 61 25.96 3.48 8.11
C ASP A 61 26.88 2.55 7.32
N PRO A 62 27.21 2.91 6.06
CA PRO A 62 28.10 2.12 5.22
C PRO A 62 29.50 1.93 5.81
N LYS A 63 29.95 2.83 6.72
CA LYS A 63 31.29 2.74 7.34
C LYS A 63 31.32 1.73 8.47
N LEU A 64 30.19 1.55 9.17
CA LEU A 64 30.04 0.61 10.27
C LEU A 64 29.40 -0.73 9.83
N GLY A 65 29.06 -0.87 8.55
CA GLY A 65 28.34 -2.04 8.04
C GLY A 65 26.90 -2.16 8.59
N VAL A 66 26.35 -1.07 9.13
CA VAL A 66 24.99 -1.04 9.68
C VAL A 66 24.04 -0.82 8.52
N GLU A 67 23.13 -1.77 8.34
CA GLU A 67 22.15 -1.69 7.27
C GLU A 67 20.92 -0.89 7.70
N GLU A 68 20.20 -0.31 6.73
CA GLU A 68 18.97 0.43 7.03
C GLU A 68 17.90 -0.48 7.64
N GLY A 69 17.29 -0.01 8.73
CA GLY A 69 16.19 -0.68 9.40
C GLY A 69 14.97 -0.78 8.49
N GLN A 70 14.36 -1.96 8.44
CA GLN A 70 13.26 -2.23 7.49
C GLN A 70 12.03 -1.35 7.73
N THR A 71 11.72 -1.01 8.99
CA THR A 71 10.57 -0.17 9.30
C THR A 71 10.78 1.26 8.81
N ARG A 72 12.02 1.77 8.92
CA ARG A 72 12.41 3.07 8.35
C ARG A 72 12.24 3.09 6.84
N GLN A 73 12.74 2.06 6.16
CA GLN A 73 12.67 1.92 4.72
C GLN A 73 11.21 1.84 4.23
N HIS A 74 10.38 1.02 4.87
CA HIS A 74 8.96 0.85 4.53
C HIS A 74 8.15 2.13 4.75
N ALA A 75 8.36 2.83 5.87
CA ALA A 75 7.69 4.11 6.13
C ALA A 75 8.05 5.14 5.05
N ARG A 76 9.30 5.17 4.60
CA ARG A 76 9.76 6.05 3.52
C ARG A 76 9.13 5.70 2.17
N LEU A 77 9.06 4.42 1.84
CA LEU A 77 8.45 3.94 0.60
C LEU A 77 6.95 4.26 0.56
N LEU A 78 6.22 4.07 1.66
CA LEU A 78 4.81 4.45 1.76
C LEU A 78 4.59 5.94 1.43
N TYR A 79 5.43 6.82 1.99
CA TYR A 79 5.35 8.25 1.71
C TYR A 79 5.62 8.57 0.23
N LEU A 80 6.66 7.95 -0.36
CA LEU A 80 7.02 8.15 -1.76
C LEU A 80 5.94 7.62 -2.73
N LEU A 81 5.22 6.58 -2.33
CA LEU A 81 4.09 6.02 -3.09
C LEU A 81 2.79 6.84 -2.91
N GLY A 82 2.82 7.91 -2.12
CA GLY A 82 1.68 8.80 -1.93
C GLY A 82 0.69 8.34 -0.85
N VAL A 83 1.07 7.38 0.00
CA VAL A 83 0.24 6.96 1.13
C VAL A 83 0.34 8.02 2.22
N GLU A 84 -0.66 8.89 2.31
CA GLU A 84 -0.69 10.01 3.27
C GLU A 84 -1.16 9.60 4.68
N GLN A 85 -1.96 8.54 4.77
CA GLN A 85 -2.55 8.07 6.03
C GLN A 85 -1.78 6.87 6.56
N ILE A 86 -1.23 7.00 7.75
CA ILE A 86 -0.53 5.90 8.41
C ILE A 86 -1.01 5.75 9.85
N ILE A 87 -1.06 4.51 10.31
CA ILE A 87 -1.33 4.13 11.71
C ILE A 87 -0.08 3.42 12.23
N VAL A 88 0.48 3.87 13.34
CA VAL A 88 1.68 3.23 13.92
C VAL A 88 1.25 2.28 15.03
N GLY A 89 1.44 0.99 14.79
CA GLY A 89 1.23 -0.05 15.78
C GLY A 89 2.54 -0.40 16.48
N ILE A 90 2.65 -0.11 17.77
CA ILE A 90 3.78 -0.53 18.60
C ILE A 90 3.45 -1.91 19.17
N ASN A 91 3.99 -2.95 18.51
CA ASN A 91 3.71 -4.36 18.77
C ASN A 91 4.65 -4.93 19.83
N LYS A 92 4.30 -6.11 20.36
CA LYS A 92 5.05 -6.85 21.38
C LYS A 92 5.23 -6.08 22.70
N MET A 93 4.22 -5.29 23.09
CA MET A 93 4.25 -4.59 24.39
C MET A 93 4.29 -5.55 25.58
N ASP A 94 3.83 -6.80 25.40
CA ASP A 94 3.98 -7.88 26.37
C ASP A 94 5.45 -8.22 26.68
N ALA A 95 6.35 -8.11 25.68
CA ALA A 95 7.78 -8.39 25.87
C ALA A 95 8.51 -7.31 26.70
N CYS A 96 7.93 -6.12 26.85
CA CYS A 96 8.42 -5.06 27.72
C CYS A 96 7.51 -4.82 28.93
N ASN A 97 6.68 -5.80 29.32
CA ASN A 97 5.75 -5.71 30.45
C ASN A 97 4.85 -4.47 30.43
N TRP A 98 4.46 -4.01 29.23
CA TRP A 98 3.63 -2.82 29.05
C TRP A 98 4.21 -1.55 29.68
N ASP A 99 5.55 -1.40 29.66
CA ASP A 99 6.23 -0.23 30.21
C ASP A 99 5.87 1.08 29.47
N GLU A 100 5.40 2.08 30.21
CA GLU A 100 5.03 3.39 29.68
C GLU A 100 6.25 4.17 29.17
N GLY A 101 7.38 4.06 29.87
CA GLY A 101 8.62 4.75 29.51
C GLY A 101 9.10 4.32 28.13
N ARG A 102 9.14 3.00 27.88
CA ARG A 102 9.52 2.40 26.61
C ARG A 102 8.57 2.79 25.48
N PHE A 103 7.25 2.81 25.73
CA PHE A 103 6.29 3.26 24.73
C PHE A 103 6.55 4.73 24.33
N ASN A 104 6.75 5.62 25.30
CA ASN A 104 6.98 7.04 25.05
C ASN A 104 8.32 7.27 24.32
N GLU A 105 9.38 6.55 24.69
CA GLU A 105 10.67 6.56 23.97
C GLU A 105 10.49 6.20 22.49
N ILE A 106 9.85 5.05 22.22
CA ILE A 106 9.59 4.58 20.85
C ILE A 106 8.76 5.59 20.08
N LYS A 107 7.69 6.10 20.69
CA LYS A 107 6.79 7.08 20.08
C LYS A 107 7.53 8.35 19.68
N ASP A 108 8.38 8.88 20.54
CA ASP A 108 9.11 10.12 20.30
C ASP A 108 10.18 9.96 19.20
N GLU A 109 10.95 8.87 19.24
CA GLU A 109 11.95 8.58 18.21
C GLU A 109 11.30 8.30 16.84
N PHE A 110 10.24 7.51 16.82
CA PHE A 110 9.51 7.21 15.60
C PHE A 110 8.81 8.45 15.04
N THR A 111 8.31 9.33 15.91
CA THR A 111 7.75 10.64 15.51
C THR A 111 8.79 11.49 14.79
N LYS A 112 10.01 11.60 15.32
CA LYS A 112 11.12 12.33 14.66
C LYS A 112 11.45 11.72 13.30
N MET A 113 11.46 10.39 13.22
CA MET A 113 11.70 9.68 11.96
C MET A 113 10.63 10.02 10.90
N LEU A 114 9.35 9.95 11.29
CA LEU A 114 8.23 10.27 10.41
C LEU A 114 8.24 11.74 9.95
N GLN A 115 8.61 12.68 10.84
CA GLN A 115 8.80 14.09 10.47
C GLN A 115 9.88 14.27 9.41
N MET A 116 11.02 13.57 9.53
CA MET A 116 12.11 13.65 8.54
C MET A 116 11.70 13.05 7.19
N ILE A 117 10.82 12.05 7.18
CA ILE A 117 10.28 11.47 5.94
C ILE A 117 9.30 12.43 5.25
N GLY A 118 8.51 13.18 6.04
CA GLY A 118 7.54 14.16 5.55
C GLY A 118 6.12 13.98 6.11
N PHE A 119 5.88 12.93 6.91
CA PHE A 119 4.61 12.74 7.59
C PHE A 119 4.38 13.80 8.67
N LYS A 120 3.13 14.16 8.88
CA LYS A 120 2.71 15.12 9.92
C LYS A 120 2.38 14.35 11.20
N PRO A 121 3.14 14.48 12.30
CA PRO A 121 2.91 13.65 13.51
C PRO A 121 1.54 13.79 14.12
N LYS A 122 0.94 14.98 14.03
CA LYS A 122 -0.43 15.21 14.51
C LYS A 122 -1.46 14.37 13.75
N LYS A 123 -1.14 13.84 12.57
CA LYS A 123 -1.97 12.94 11.76
C LYS A 123 -1.59 11.47 11.92
N VAL A 124 -0.86 11.10 12.97
CA VAL A 124 -0.40 9.71 13.15
C VAL A 124 -0.85 9.21 14.51
N PRO A 125 -1.81 8.27 14.58
CA PRO A 125 -2.14 7.58 15.81
C PRO A 125 -1.05 6.55 16.16
N PHE A 126 -0.70 6.48 17.44
CA PHE A 126 0.24 5.52 18.01
C PHE A 126 -0.50 4.60 18.98
N ILE A 127 -0.42 3.29 18.72
CA ILE A 127 -1.24 2.29 19.40
C ILE A 127 -0.33 1.21 19.98
N PRO A 128 -0.19 1.12 21.31
CA PRO A 128 0.51 0.01 21.96
C PRO A 128 -0.38 -1.23 21.89
N TYR A 129 0.12 -2.34 21.35
CA TYR A 129 -0.67 -3.56 21.21
C TYR A 129 0.20 -4.81 21.32
N SER A 130 -0.44 -5.96 21.54
CA SER A 130 0.19 -7.29 21.45
C SER A 130 -0.55 -8.12 20.42
N GLY A 131 0.08 -8.32 19.25
CA GLY A 131 -0.48 -9.16 18.20
C GLY A 131 -0.68 -10.62 18.62
N PHE A 132 0.16 -11.12 19.55
CA PHE A 132 0.11 -12.50 20.03
C PHE A 132 -1.04 -12.74 21.02
N ASN A 133 -1.25 -11.80 21.94
CA ASN A 133 -2.27 -11.92 22.98
C ASN A 133 -3.61 -11.28 22.60
N GLY A 134 -3.67 -10.51 21.51
CA GLY A 134 -4.87 -9.80 21.06
C GLY A 134 -5.12 -8.44 21.73
N ASP A 135 -4.28 -8.05 22.69
CA ASP A 135 -4.41 -6.81 23.46
C ASP A 135 -4.39 -5.56 22.56
N ASN A 136 -5.38 -4.66 22.71
CA ASN A 136 -5.55 -3.41 21.95
C ASN A 136 -5.71 -3.56 20.42
N LEU A 137 -5.92 -4.78 19.91
CA LEU A 137 -6.29 -4.99 18.50
C LEU A 137 -7.74 -4.59 18.26
N THR A 138 -8.66 -5.30 18.90
CA THR A 138 -10.12 -5.10 18.81
C THR A 138 -10.72 -4.68 20.14
N GLU A 139 -10.15 -5.18 21.24
CA GLU A 139 -10.60 -4.91 22.60
C GLU A 139 -9.52 -4.18 23.40
N LYS A 140 -9.95 -3.39 24.38
CA LYS A 140 -9.02 -2.65 25.24
C LYS A 140 -8.31 -3.61 26.18
N SER A 141 -7.01 -3.41 26.35
CA SER A 141 -6.21 -4.15 27.32
C SER A 141 -6.21 -3.48 28.68
N ASP A 142 -6.42 -4.27 29.73
CA ASP A 142 -6.27 -3.82 31.13
C ASP A 142 -4.80 -3.71 31.56
N LYS A 143 -3.88 -4.25 30.75
CA LYS A 143 -2.44 -4.27 31.04
C LYS A 143 -1.77 -2.90 30.86
N ALA A 144 -2.44 -1.97 30.19
CA ALA A 144 -1.94 -0.63 29.88
C ALA A 144 -2.78 0.48 30.54
N ALA A 145 -2.93 0.45 31.86
CA ALA A 145 -3.77 1.43 32.58
C ALA A 145 -3.35 2.91 32.36
N TRP A 146 -2.06 3.14 32.05
CA TRP A 146 -1.51 4.45 31.70
C TRP A 146 -1.96 4.94 30.32
N TYR A 147 -2.24 4.03 29.37
CA TYR A 147 -2.64 4.39 28.02
C TYR A 147 -4.10 4.87 27.99
N LYS A 148 -4.31 6.13 27.63
CA LYS A 148 -5.65 6.77 27.58
C LYS A 148 -6.25 6.81 26.17
N GLY A 149 -5.65 6.09 25.23
CA GLY A 149 -6.02 6.11 23.82
C GLY A 149 -5.16 7.05 22.98
N TRP A 150 -5.32 6.96 21.68
CA TRP A 150 -4.64 7.80 20.70
C TRP A 150 -5.52 9.00 20.33
N THR A 151 -4.88 10.07 19.86
CA THR A 151 -5.55 11.23 19.28
C THR A 151 -4.80 11.64 18.03
N ALA A 152 -5.50 11.74 16.90
CA ALA A 152 -4.91 12.10 15.63
C ALA A 152 -5.85 12.99 14.81
N ASN A 153 -5.27 13.87 14.00
CA ASN A 153 -5.98 14.84 13.18
C ASN A 153 -6.27 14.24 11.80
N VAL A 154 -7.55 14.05 11.49
CA VAL A 154 -7.98 13.66 10.14
C VAL A 154 -7.83 14.85 9.18
N LYS A 155 -8.30 16.02 9.63
CA LYS A 155 -8.13 17.32 8.96
C LYS A 155 -7.39 18.29 9.89
N PRO A 156 -6.79 19.39 9.39
CA PRO A 156 -6.00 20.30 10.21
C PRO A 156 -6.66 20.79 11.52
N LYS A 157 -8.01 20.86 11.56
CA LYS A 157 -8.81 21.30 12.71
C LYS A 157 -9.76 20.23 13.27
N VAL A 158 -9.69 18.99 12.79
CA VAL A 158 -10.59 17.90 13.21
C VAL A 158 -9.74 16.77 13.76
N SER A 159 -9.76 16.61 15.08
CA SER A 159 -9.13 15.50 15.79
C SER A 159 -10.14 14.39 16.07
N VAL A 160 -9.68 13.16 15.93
CA VAL A 160 -10.39 11.95 16.32
C VAL A 160 -9.62 11.30 17.46
N LYS A 161 -10.35 10.70 18.38
CA LYS A 161 -9.80 9.91 19.47
C LYS A 161 -10.30 8.49 19.34
N GLY A 162 -9.45 7.54 19.72
CA GLY A 162 -9.82 6.13 19.84
C GLY A 162 -8.85 5.44 20.77
N PHE A 163 -9.00 4.13 20.92
CA PHE A 163 -8.18 3.35 21.85
C PHE A 163 -7.49 2.18 21.16
N THR A 164 -8.24 1.42 20.36
CA THR A 164 -7.74 0.20 19.73
C THR A 164 -7.25 0.46 18.30
N LEU A 165 -6.59 -0.54 17.71
CA LEU A 165 -6.25 -0.54 16.29
C LEU A 165 -7.51 -0.56 15.41
N LEU A 166 -8.54 -1.30 15.82
CA LEU A 166 -9.84 -1.32 15.15
C LEU A 166 -10.49 0.07 15.13
N ASP A 167 -10.46 0.81 16.25
CA ASP A 167 -10.98 2.18 16.31
C ASP A 167 -10.25 3.09 15.30
N ALA A 168 -8.93 2.91 15.14
CA ALA A 168 -8.17 3.73 14.20
C ALA A 168 -8.55 3.45 12.75
N LEU A 169 -8.76 2.18 12.41
CA LEU A 169 -9.25 1.78 11.09
C LEU A 169 -10.69 2.31 10.87
N ASN A 170 -11.58 2.16 11.85
CA ASN A 170 -13.00 2.51 11.67
C ASN A 170 -13.28 4.03 11.72
N ASP A 171 -12.58 4.78 12.57
CA ASP A 171 -12.91 6.18 12.87
C ASP A 171 -11.89 7.21 12.38
N PHE A 172 -10.61 6.85 12.26
CA PHE A 172 -9.57 7.79 11.83
C PHE A 172 -9.29 7.74 10.33
N ILE A 173 -9.34 6.56 9.71
CA ILE A 173 -9.12 6.43 8.27
C ILE A 173 -10.29 7.02 7.49
N VAL A 174 -9.94 7.84 6.50
CA VAL A 174 -10.88 8.37 5.51
C VAL A 174 -10.50 7.84 4.14
N PRO A 175 -11.44 7.24 3.38
CA PRO A 175 -11.19 6.85 2.01
C PRO A 175 -10.65 8.04 1.20
N PRO A 176 -9.57 7.87 0.43
CA PRO A 176 -9.05 8.95 -0.41
C PRO A 176 -10.07 9.34 -1.48
N THR A 177 -9.96 10.56 -1.98
CA THR A 177 -10.80 11.03 -3.09
C THR A 177 -10.59 10.13 -4.29
N ARG A 178 -11.67 9.51 -4.76
CA ARG A 178 -11.71 8.69 -5.97
C ARG A 178 -12.27 9.48 -7.13
N TYR A 179 -11.83 9.17 -8.35
CA TYR A 179 -12.25 9.84 -9.58
C TYR A 179 -12.96 8.86 -10.52
N PRO A 180 -14.19 8.42 -10.21
CA PRO A 180 -14.92 7.42 -11.01
C PRO A 180 -15.33 7.93 -12.40
N ASP A 181 -15.42 9.26 -12.56
CA ASP A 181 -15.79 9.94 -13.81
C ASP A 181 -14.58 10.38 -14.64
N ALA A 182 -13.35 10.16 -14.14
CA ALA A 182 -12.14 10.40 -14.92
C ALA A 182 -11.93 9.28 -15.96
N PRO A 183 -11.11 9.51 -17.01
CA PRO A 183 -10.80 8.47 -17.99
C PRO A 183 -10.20 7.23 -17.32
N LEU A 184 -10.69 6.04 -17.69
CA LEU A 184 -10.29 4.76 -17.11
C LEU A 184 -8.79 4.54 -17.25
N ARG A 185 -8.12 4.24 -16.13
CA ARG A 185 -6.76 3.72 -16.11
C ARG A 185 -6.71 2.54 -15.14
N LEU A 186 -6.45 1.37 -15.67
CA LEU A 186 -6.37 0.13 -14.90
C LEU A 186 -5.04 -0.57 -15.24
N PRO A 187 -4.00 -0.39 -14.43
CA PRO A 187 -2.75 -1.13 -14.54
C PRO A 187 -2.95 -2.63 -14.28
N VAL A 188 -2.46 -3.45 -15.19
CA VAL A 188 -2.46 -4.91 -15.12
C VAL A 188 -1.37 -5.35 -14.16
N SER A 189 -1.77 -6.04 -13.09
CA SER A 189 -0.84 -6.57 -12.09
C SER A 189 -0.34 -7.96 -12.45
N THR A 190 -1.21 -8.85 -12.93
CA THR A 190 -0.85 -10.24 -13.23
C THR A 190 -1.80 -10.83 -14.26
N VAL A 191 -1.31 -11.75 -15.10
CA VAL A 191 -2.11 -12.48 -16.08
C VAL A 191 -2.02 -13.97 -15.79
N TYR A 192 -3.17 -14.63 -15.64
CA TYR A 192 -3.28 -16.07 -15.41
C TYR A 192 -3.89 -16.76 -16.63
N ASN A 193 -3.30 -17.88 -17.04
CA ASN A 193 -3.84 -18.73 -18.09
C ASN A 193 -4.61 -19.91 -17.49
N THR A 194 -5.94 -19.86 -17.57
CA THR A 194 -6.80 -20.94 -17.06
C THR A 194 -7.29 -21.80 -18.21
N LYS A 195 -7.02 -23.12 -18.15
CA LYS A 195 -7.52 -24.08 -19.14
C LYS A 195 -9.05 -24.02 -19.20
N GLY A 196 -9.62 -23.82 -20.38
CA GLY A 196 -11.06 -23.77 -20.62
C GLY A 196 -11.71 -22.39 -20.47
N VAL A 197 -11.17 -21.49 -19.65
CA VAL A 197 -11.69 -20.12 -19.45
C VAL A 197 -10.92 -19.09 -20.29
N GLY A 198 -9.62 -19.31 -20.51
CA GLY A 198 -8.74 -18.37 -21.23
C GLY A 198 -7.86 -17.56 -20.28
N GLN A 199 -7.44 -16.38 -20.75
CA GLN A 199 -6.66 -15.43 -19.95
C GLN A 199 -7.56 -14.69 -18.95
N ILE A 200 -7.19 -14.77 -17.67
CA ILE A 200 -7.75 -13.96 -16.60
C ILE A 200 -6.71 -12.88 -16.29
N ILE A 201 -7.10 -11.62 -16.51
CA ILE A 201 -6.22 -10.46 -16.34
C ILE A 201 -6.61 -9.77 -15.04
N CYS A 202 -5.67 -9.67 -14.11
CA CYS A 202 -5.87 -9.03 -12.81
C CYS A 202 -5.27 -7.62 -12.82
N GLY A 203 -5.91 -6.71 -12.09
CA GLY A 203 -5.40 -5.36 -11.88
C GLY A 203 -6.26 -4.57 -10.91
N THR A 204 -5.82 -3.36 -10.59
CA THR A 204 -6.56 -2.42 -9.74
C THR A 204 -6.99 -1.22 -10.57
N VAL A 205 -8.25 -0.81 -10.45
CA VAL A 205 -8.74 0.41 -11.10
C VAL A 205 -8.18 1.61 -10.35
N GLU A 206 -7.36 2.44 -11.00
CA GLU A 206 -6.78 3.63 -10.38
C GLU A 206 -7.71 4.84 -10.49
N GLN A 207 -8.36 4.97 -11.64
CA GLN A 207 -9.33 6.02 -11.94
C GLN A 207 -10.30 5.56 -13.03
N GLY A 208 -11.45 6.22 -13.12
CA GLY A 208 -12.55 5.85 -14.00
C GLY A 208 -13.32 4.63 -13.53
N THR A 209 -14.33 4.26 -14.32
CA THR A 209 -15.22 3.13 -14.02
C THR A 209 -15.25 2.18 -15.20
N LEU A 210 -14.97 0.91 -14.99
CA LEU A 210 -15.03 -0.15 -16.01
C LEU A 210 -16.32 -0.97 -15.84
N ARG A 211 -16.98 -1.31 -16.95
CA ARG A 211 -18.20 -2.14 -16.98
C ARG A 211 -18.06 -3.28 -17.98
N PRO A 212 -18.73 -4.43 -17.74
CA PRO A 212 -18.90 -5.44 -18.77
C PRO A 212 -19.55 -4.82 -20.02
N GLY A 213 -18.99 -5.14 -21.19
CA GLY A 213 -19.43 -4.61 -22.47
C GLY A 213 -18.62 -3.42 -23.00
N ASP A 214 -17.83 -2.76 -22.16
CA ASP A 214 -16.98 -1.63 -22.57
C ASP A 214 -15.97 -2.07 -23.64
N VAL A 215 -15.75 -1.17 -24.61
CA VAL A 215 -14.69 -1.31 -25.62
C VAL A 215 -13.43 -0.67 -25.06
N ILE A 216 -12.39 -1.48 -24.96
CA ILE A 216 -11.14 -1.14 -24.29
C ILE A 216 -9.94 -1.28 -25.23
N GLY A 217 -8.93 -0.47 -24.94
CA GLY A 217 -7.59 -0.62 -25.47
C GLY A 217 -6.59 -0.95 -24.36
N ILE A 218 -5.43 -1.44 -24.76
CA ILE A 218 -4.33 -1.84 -23.87
C ILE A 218 -3.03 -1.20 -24.35
N ALA A 219 -2.38 -0.42 -23.50
CA ALA A 219 -1.11 0.24 -23.78
C ALA A 219 -0.04 -0.18 -22.76
N PRO A 220 1.24 -0.32 -23.12
CA PRO A 220 1.84 -0.04 -24.44
C PRO A 220 1.61 -1.10 -25.51
N SER A 221 1.02 -2.26 -25.20
CA SER A 221 0.82 -3.37 -26.15
C SER A 221 0.08 -3.00 -27.45
N GLY A 222 -0.64 -1.88 -27.48
CA GLY A 222 -1.26 -1.33 -28.69
C GLY A 222 -2.53 -2.07 -29.12
N LEU A 223 -3.05 -2.96 -28.28
CA LEU A 223 -4.28 -3.70 -28.56
C LEU A 223 -5.47 -2.75 -28.46
N LYS A 224 -6.38 -2.86 -29.43
CA LYS A 224 -7.60 -2.04 -29.54
C LYS A 224 -8.80 -2.89 -29.92
N GLY A 225 -9.99 -2.34 -29.75
CA GLY A 225 -11.27 -2.97 -30.08
C GLY A 225 -11.57 -4.21 -29.23
N LYS A 226 -10.93 -4.36 -28.07
CA LYS A 226 -11.17 -5.49 -27.18
C LYS A 226 -12.41 -5.21 -26.34
N LYS A 227 -13.16 -6.25 -26.00
CA LYS A 227 -14.43 -6.09 -25.26
C LYS A 227 -14.32 -6.69 -23.87
N MET A 228 -14.59 -5.88 -22.85
CA MET A 228 -14.69 -6.37 -21.48
C MET A 228 -15.86 -7.36 -21.37
N PHE A 229 -15.61 -8.59 -20.93
CA PHE A 229 -16.64 -9.63 -20.86
C PHE A 229 -17.21 -9.81 -19.46
N SER A 230 -16.34 -10.06 -18.49
CA SER A 230 -16.73 -10.17 -17.08
C SER A 230 -15.67 -9.54 -16.19
N ILE A 231 -16.13 -9.05 -15.04
CA ILE A 231 -15.31 -8.47 -13.99
C ILE A 231 -15.67 -9.19 -12.71
N GLU A 232 -14.66 -9.65 -11.98
CA GLU A 232 -14.83 -10.44 -10.78
C GLU A 232 -13.95 -9.91 -9.64
N GLN A 233 -14.51 -9.86 -8.44
CA GLN A 233 -13.76 -9.54 -7.22
C GLN A 233 -14.18 -10.54 -6.14
N HIS A 234 -13.20 -11.20 -5.50
CA HIS A 234 -13.44 -12.20 -4.44
C HIS A 234 -14.51 -13.25 -4.81
N LYS A 235 -14.44 -13.79 -6.04
CA LYS A 235 -15.39 -14.79 -6.61
C LYS A 235 -16.83 -14.29 -6.79
N LYS A 236 -17.05 -12.98 -6.78
CA LYS A 236 -18.33 -12.34 -7.12
C LYS A 236 -18.19 -11.60 -8.43
N VAL A 237 -19.17 -11.78 -9.32
CA VAL A 237 -19.25 -11.00 -10.56
C VAL A 237 -19.73 -9.59 -10.23
N LEU A 238 -19.05 -8.58 -10.78
CA LEU A 238 -19.37 -7.18 -10.59
C LEU A 238 -20.06 -6.62 -11.84
N GLU A 239 -21.08 -5.79 -11.63
CA GLU A 239 -21.73 -5.00 -12.70
C GLU A 239 -20.86 -3.82 -13.15
N SER A 240 -19.98 -3.34 -12.26
CA SER A 240 -18.99 -2.31 -12.55
C SER A 240 -17.84 -2.39 -11.56
N ALA A 241 -16.64 -1.98 -11.98
CA ALA A 241 -15.49 -1.77 -11.12
C ALA A 241 -15.06 -0.30 -11.18
N GLY A 242 -15.02 0.34 -10.01
CA GLY A 242 -14.59 1.73 -9.85
C GLY A 242 -13.21 1.84 -9.17
N PRO A 243 -12.73 3.07 -8.95
CA PRO A 243 -11.38 3.30 -8.42
C PRO A 243 -11.16 2.64 -7.04
N GLY A 244 -10.06 1.92 -6.89
CA GLY A 244 -9.70 1.14 -5.71
C GLY A 244 -10.15 -0.32 -5.74
N ASN A 245 -10.97 -0.74 -6.71
CA ASN A 245 -11.33 -2.15 -6.84
C ASN A 245 -10.18 -2.95 -7.49
N SER A 246 -9.68 -3.96 -6.77
CA SER A 246 -8.79 -5.00 -7.32
C SER A 246 -9.63 -6.13 -7.90
N VAL A 247 -9.54 -6.32 -9.21
CA VAL A 247 -10.46 -7.19 -9.98
C VAL A 247 -9.70 -8.15 -10.88
N GLY A 248 -10.27 -9.34 -11.06
CA GLY A 248 -9.96 -10.25 -12.16
C GLY A 248 -10.93 -10.00 -13.32
N MET A 249 -10.42 -9.98 -14.54
CA MET A 249 -11.19 -9.64 -15.74
C MET A 249 -11.04 -10.71 -16.80
N SER A 250 -12.13 -10.97 -17.52
CA SER A 250 -12.11 -11.72 -18.77
C SER A 250 -12.33 -10.76 -19.93
N ILE A 251 -11.43 -10.78 -20.91
CA ILE A 251 -11.47 -9.89 -22.07
C ILE A 251 -11.69 -10.73 -23.33
N LYS A 252 -12.72 -10.39 -24.11
CA LYS A 252 -13.01 -11.02 -25.39
C LYS A 252 -12.22 -10.36 -26.52
N GLY A 253 -11.76 -11.20 -27.45
CA GLY A 253 -11.07 -10.77 -28.66
C GLY A 253 -9.55 -10.69 -28.55
N ILE A 254 -8.96 -11.12 -27.43
CA ILE A 254 -7.51 -11.33 -27.34
C ILE A 254 -7.18 -12.66 -28.03
N THR A 255 -6.38 -12.62 -29.09
CA THR A 255 -5.96 -13.82 -29.82
C THR A 255 -4.76 -14.49 -29.15
N LYS A 256 -4.36 -15.68 -29.62
CA LYS A 256 -3.20 -16.41 -29.07
C LYS A 256 -1.87 -15.67 -29.29
N ASP A 257 -1.80 -14.84 -30.32
CA ASP A 257 -0.59 -14.11 -30.70
C ASP A 257 -0.50 -12.74 -29.99
N GLU A 258 -1.62 -12.27 -29.44
CA GLU A 258 -1.68 -11.03 -28.68
C GLU A 258 -1.31 -11.29 -27.21
N VAL A 259 -0.31 -10.58 -26.72
CA VAL A 259 0.20 -10.72 -25.37
C VAL A 259 -0.23 -9.53 -24.53
N VAL A 260 -0.87 -9.79 -23.41
CA VAL A 260 -1.08 -8.82 -22.33
C VAL A 260 -0.11 -9.15 -21.20
N SER A 261 0.59 -8.14 -20.69
CA SER A 261 1.62 -8.31 -19.67
C SER A 261 1.34 -7.49 -18.43
N ALA A 262 1.92 -7.90 -17.29
CA ALA A 262 2.00 -7.03 -16.12
C ALA A 262 2.70 -5.71 -16.50
N GLY A 263 2.17 -4.57 -16.07
CA GLY A 263 2.61 -3.24 -16.49
C GLY A 263 1.80 -2.62 -17.63
N ASP A 264 1.00 -3.41 -18.36
CA ASP A 264 0.05 -2.84 -19.32
C ASP A 264 -1.05 -2.05 -18.62
N ILE A 265 -1.60 -1.05 -19.29
CA ILE A 265 -2.69 -0.19 -18.82
C ILE A 265 -3.88 -0.40 -19.73
N ILE A 266 -4.99 -0.84 -19.13
CA ILE A 266 -6.29 -0.90 -19.78
C ILE A 266 -6.95 0.48 -19.69
N TYR A 267 -7.50 0.95 -20.81
CA TYR A 267 -8.26 2.19 -20.93
C TYR A 267 -9.53 1.98 -21.75
N LYS A 268 -10.53 2.84 -21.58
CA LYS A 268 -11.73 2.88 -22.44
C LYS A 268 -11.47 3.71 -23.68
N GLU A 269 -11.76 3.15 -24.85
CA GLU A 269 -11.52 3.86 -26.11
C GLU A 269 -12.45 5.07 -26.30
N SER A 270 -13.67 5.00 -25.76
CA SER A 270 -14.62 6.10 -25.78
C SER A 270 -14.18 7.33 -24.98
N GLU A 271 -13.18 7.18 -24.10
CA GLU A 271 -12.63 8.25 -23.25
C GLU A 271 -11.29 8.77 -23.77
N GLY A 272 -10.90 8.36 -24.98
CA GLY A 272 -9.65 8.72 -25.62
C GLY A 272 -8.51 7.73 -25.35
N ASP A 273 -7.55 7.72 -26.26
CA ASP A 273 -6.44 6.77 -26.24
C ASP A 273 -5.47 7.02 -25.07
N CYS A 274 -5.03 5.93 -24.43
CA CYS A 274 -3.85 5.96 -23.56
C CYS A 274 -2.60 5.69 -24.41
N LEU A 275 -1.73 6.70 -24.56
CA LEU A 275 -0.54 6.59 -25.40
C LEU A 275 0.73 6.38 -24.56
N PRO A 276 1.63 5.47 -24.96
CA PRO A 276 2.91 5.29 -24.28
C PRO A 276 3.83 6.48 -24.54
N VAL A 277 4.56 6.90 -23.51
CA VAL A 277 5.53 8.00 -23.59
C VAL A 277 6.96 7.45 -23.60
N LYS A 278 7.80 7.98 -24.49
CA LYS A 278 9.23 7.60 -24.56
C LYS A 278 10.11 8.38 -23.58
N LYS A 279 9.67 9.57 -23.18
CA LYS A 279 10.41 10.49 -22.29
C LYS A 279 9.40 11.23 -21.42
N PHE A 280 9.77 11.43 -20.15
CA PHE A 280 9.01 12.24 -19.21
C PHE A 280 9.98 12.95 -18.26
N CYS A 281 9.55 14.06 -17.68
CA CYS A 281 10.26 14.74 -16.60
C CYS A 281 9.60 14.37 -15.27
N ALA A 282 10.41 14.08 -14.26
CA ALA A 282 9.93 13.77 -12.92
C ALA A 282 10.78 14.49 -11.87
N MET A 283 10.15 14.83 -10.76
CA MET A 283 10.87 15.23 -9.56
C MET A 283 11.41 13.97 -8.89
N VAL A 284 12.73 13.90 -8.71
CA VAL A 284 13.40 12.74 -8.12
C VAL A 284 13.96 13.13 -6.77
N VAL A 285 13.58 12.38 -5.73
CA VAL A 285 14.21 12.45 -4.42
C VAL A 285 15.23 11.31 -4.34
N VAL A 286 16.50 11.66 -4.25
CA VAL A 286 17.59 10.68 -4.19
C VAL A 286 17.70 10.14 -2.76
N GLN A 287 17.66 8.81 -2.64
CA GLN A 287 17.88 8.13 -1.36
C GLN A 287 19.37 8.08 -1.01
N GLU A 288 19.73 7.61 0.18
CA GLU A 288 21.13 7.37 0.52
C GLU A 288 21.72 6.36 -0.46
N HIS A 289 22.64 6.84 -1.28
CA HIS A 289 23.26 6.06 -2.35
C HIS A 289 24.79 6.24 -2.22
N PRO A 290 25.58 5.15 -2.21
CA PRO A 290 27.02 5.22 -1.95
C PRO A 290 27.80 5.92 -3.08
N GLY A 291 27.18 6.09 -4.25
CA GLY A 291 27.76 6.75 -5.42
C GLY A 291 27.05 8.04 -5.82
N VAL A 292 27.61 8.72 -6.82
CA VAL A 292 27.04 9.93 -7.41
C VAL A 292 26.21 9.58 -8.64
N LEU A 293 24.96 10.03 -8.69
CA LEU A 293 24.12 9.91 -9.88
C LEU A 293 24.58 10.93 -10.92
N LYS A 294 24.90 10.45 -12.13
CA LYS A 294 25.34 11.28 -13.26
C LYS A 294 24.37 11.16 -14.43
N THR A 295 24.38 12.14 -15.33
CA THR A 295 23.67 12.05 -16.61
C THR A 295 24.06 10.76 -17.35
N GLY A 296 23.06 10.03 -17.84
CA GLY A 296 23.25 8.71 -18.47
C GLY A 296 23.12 7.53 -17.51
N TYR A 297 22.83 7.77 -16.22
CA TYR A 297 22.45 6.70 -15.30
C TYR A 297 21.14 6.03 -15.74
N CYS A 298 21.15 4.70 -15.85
CA CYS A 298 20.03 3.88 -16.32
C CYS A 298 19.55 2.95 -15.19
N PRO A 299 18.81 3.45 -14.19
CA PRO A 299 18.26 2.61 -13.13
C PRO A 299 17.08 1.77 -13.63
N LEU A 300 16.77 0.73 -12.87
CA LEU A 300 15.44 0.10 -12.93
C LEU A 300 14.42 1.09 -12.36
N ILE A 301 13.31 1.28 -13.08
CA ILE A 301 12.20 2.13 -12.67
C ILE A 301 11.00 1.24 -12.35
N PHE A 302 10.47 1.37 -11.14
CA PHE A 302 9.23 0.73 -10.72
C PHE A 302 8.10 1.76 -10.76
N SER A 303 6.99 1.41 -11.40
CA SER A 303 5.82 2.29 -11.53
C SER A 303 4.54 1.46 -11.50
N ARG A 304 3.75 1.60 -10.43
CA ARG A 304 2.47 0.90 -10.18
C ARG A 304 2.57 -0.63 -10.06
N THR A 305 2.77 -1.35 -11.17
CA THR A 305 2.65 -2.82 -11.26
C THR A 305 3.91 -3.49 -11.75
#